data_AF-A0A7V5GUM7-F1
#
_entry.id   AF-A0A7V5GUM7-F1
#
_cell.length_a   1.000
_cell.length_b   1.000
_cell.length_c   1.000
_cell.angle_alpha   90.00
_cell.angle_beta   90.00
_cell.angle_gamma   90.00
#
_symmetry.space_group_name_H-M   'P 1'
#
loop_
_entity.id
_entity.type
_entity.pdbx_description
1 polymer ?
#
loop_
_entity_poly.entity_id
_entity_poly.type
_entity_poly.pdbx_seq_one_letter_code
_entity_poly.pdbx_strand_id
1 'polypeptide(L)'
;DITGTGITGYRASNFSIDTSRPHALETLADLGFQYDSSIFPFRRGRYGTAGFPRGPVRLVLPGGVSLVEFPLPTVRLPGGTLPVAGGGYLRLFPYRFTRLGIHRMNSEGIPAVVYLHPWELDPDQPRLSGGSRLKKWMHYQNLKGTEGILERLLGEFRCYSMSEAYDTVKGGLSEYRI
;
A
#
# COMPACT_ATOMS: atom_id res chain seq x y z
N ASP A 1 -15.43 -19.38 6.35
CA ASP A 1 -14.98 -20.53 7.18
C ASP A 1 -13.85 -20.18 8.16
N ILE A 2 -12.66 -19.76 7.71
CA ILE A 2 -11.51 -19.53 8.62
C ILE A 2 -11.75 -18.42 9.65
N THR A 3 -12.23 -17.26 9.24
CA THR A 3 -12.38 -16.09 10.14
C THR A 3 -13.81 -15.91 10.66
N GLY A 4 -14.78 -16.62 10.10
CA GLY A 4 -16.22 -16.40 10.37
C GLY A 4 -16.74 -15.03 9.93
N THR A 5 -15.94 -14.21 9.24
CA THR A 5 -16.27 -12.84 8.83
C THR A 5 -16.24 -12.68 7.32
N GLY A 6 -17.07 -11.77 6.79
CA GLY A 6 -17.06 -11.40 5.38
C GLY A 6 -15.76 -10.67 5.00
N ILE A 7 -15.23 -10.95 3.81
CA ILE A 7 -14.03 -10.31 3.29
C ILE A 7 -14.46 -9.04 2.55
N THR A 8 -14.02 -7.88 3.04
CA THR A 8 -14.42 -6.57 2.51
C THR A 8 -13.28 -5.82 1.81
N GLY A 9 -12.03 -6.25 1.99
CA GLY A 9 -10.85 -5.62 1.43
C GLY A 9 -10.09 -6.50 0.45
N TYR A 10 -9.57 -5.90 -0.61
CA TYR A 10 -8.70 -6.56 -1.58
C TYR A 10 -7.35 -5.85 -1.72
N ARG A 11 -6.34 -6.59 -2.20
CA ARG A 11 -5.07 -6.05 -2.71
C ARG A 11 -4.53 -6.98 -3.79
N ALA A 12 -4.27 -6.44 -4.97
CA ALA A 12 -3.72 -7.17 -6.10
C ALA A 12 -2.24 -7.52 -5.87
N SER A 13 -1.89 -8.75 -6.23
CA SER A 13 -0.49 -9.21 -6.27
C SER A 13 0.36 -8.28 -7.12
N ASN A 14 1.52 -7.87 -6.58
CA ASN A 14 2.44 -6.92 -7.23
C ASN A 14 1.82 -5.57 -7.62
N PHE A 15 0.68 -5.18 -7.03
CA PHE A 15 -0.02 -3.93 -7.38
C PHE A 15 -0.41 -3.89 -8.87
N SER A 16 -0.85 -5.03 -9.40
CA SER A 16 -1.11 -5.24 -10.83
C SER A 16 -2.41 -4.60 -11.34
N ILE A 17 -3.30 -4.17 -10.44
CA ILE A 17 -4.50 -3.41 -10.74
C ILE A 17 -4.19 -1.92 -10.58
N ASP A 18 -4.54 -1.14 -11.60
CA ASP A 18 -4.41 0.32 -11.62
C ASP A 18 -5.56 0.90 -12.47
N THR A 19 -5.60 2.24 -12.60
CA THR A 19 -6.67 2.94 -13.33
C THR A 19 -6.75 2.59 -14.82
N SER A 20 -5.75 1.92 -15.40
CA SER A 20 -5.81 1.46 -16.80
C SER A 20 -6.60 0.15 -16.99
N ARG A 21 -7.02 -0.49 -15.88
CA ARG A 21 -7.78 -1.74 -15.87
C ARG A 21 -9.09 -1.59 -15.08
N PRO A 22 -10.00 -0.68 -15.48
CA PRO A 22 -11.25 -0.43 -14.76
C PRO A 22 -12.10 -1.69 -14.57
N HIS A 23 -12.15 -2.60 -15.55
CA HIS A 23 -12.88 -3.86 -15.45
C HIS A 23 -12.46 -4.73 -14.25
N ALA A 24 -11.19 -4.69 -13.86
CA ALA A 24 -10.70 -5.45 -12.70
C ALA A 24 -11.23 -4.83 -11.40
N LEU A 25 -11.28 -3.51 -11.31
CA LEU A 25 -11.86 -2.79 -10.17
C LEU A 25 -13.38 -2.96 -10.11
N GLU A 26 -14.07 -2.98 -11.26
CA GLU A 26 -15.50 -3.29 -11.36
C GLU A 26 -15.79 -4.70 -10.86
N THR A 27 -14.98 -5.68 -11.28
CA THR A 27 -15.11 -7.06 -10.79
C THR A 27 -14.98 -7.12 -9.27
N LEU A 28 -14.07 -6.36 -8.66
CA LEU A 28 -13.97 -6.31 -7.20
C LEU A 28 -15.23 -5.71 -6.56
N ALA A 29 -15.74 -4.61 -7.12
CA ALA A 29 -16.97 -4.00 -6.62
C ALA A 29 -18.18 -4.95 -6.74
N ASP A 30 -18.33 -5.65 -7.87
CA ASP A 30 -19.42 -6.60 -8.13
C ASP A 30 -19.36 -7.83 -7.22
N LEU A 31 -18.15 -8.26 -6.84
CA LEU A 31 -17.94 -9.33 -5.87
C LEU A 31 -18.21 -8.90 -4.41
N GLY A 32 -18.56 -7.62 -4.18
CA GLY A 32 -18.92 -7.09 -2.87
C GLY A 32 -17.73 -6.58 -2.05
N PHE A 33 -16.54 -6.43 -2.63
CA PHE A 33 -15.44 -5.75 -1.95
C PHE A 33 -15.80 -4.27 -1.74
N GLN A 34 -15.50 -3.77 -0.55
CA GLN A 34 -15.79 -2.39 -0.16
C GLN A 34 -14.61 -1.46 -0.41
N TYR A 35 -13.39 -2.01 -0.34
CA TYR A 35 -12.18 -1.26 -0.62
C TYR A 35 -11.06 -2.12 -1.26
N ASP A 36 -10.19 -1.45 -2.00
CA ASP A 36 -8.94 -1.97 -2.56
C ASP A 36 -7.74 -1.15 -2.05
N SER A 37 -6.56 -1.73 -2.12
CA SER A 37 -5.29 -1.06 -1.83
C SER A 37 -4.20 -1.54 -2.79
N SER A 38 -4.45 -1.34 -4.08
CA SER A 38 -3.58 -1.78 -5.17
C SER A 38 -2.98 -0.63 -5.97
N ILE A 39 -3.63 0.53 -6.03
CA ILE A 39 -3.22 1.62 -6.89
C ILE A 39 -2.02 2.32 -6.26
N PHE A 40 -0.94 2.41 -7.04
CA PHE A 40 0.27 3.10 -6.64
C PHE A 40 0.33 4.48 -7.29
N PRO A 41 0.33 5.60 -6.53
CA PRO A 41 0.48 6.98 -7.04
C PRO A 41 1.89 7.29 -7.61
N PHE A 42 2.56 6.29 -8.16
CA PHE A 42 3.89 6.34 -8.72
C PHE A 42 3.98 5.29 -9.83
N ARG A 43 4.52 5.67 -10.99
CA ARG A 43 4.64 4.75 -12.12
C ARG A 43 5.91 3.92 -12.02
N ARG A 44 5.77 2.58 -11.96
CA ARG A 44 6.89 1.64 -11.89
C ARG A 44 6.74 0.53 -12.93
N GLY A 45 7.48 0.64 -14.02
CA GLY A 45 7.45 -0.34 -15.10
C GLY A 45 6.05 -0.46 -15.71
N ARG A 46 5.38 -1.59 -15.49
CA ARG A 46 4.08 -1.93 -16.11
C ARG A 46 2.85 -1.57 -15.27
N TYR A 47 3.03 -0.97 -14.09
CA TYR A 47 1.92 -0.65 -13.19
C TYR A 47 2.12 0.71 -12.50
N GLY A 48 1.05 1.16 -11.86
CA GLY A 48 0.99 2.40 -11.11
C GLY A 48 0.52 3.58 -11.95
N THR A 49 -0.25 4.46 -11.30
CA THR A 49 -0.90 5.61 -11.91
C THR A 49 -0.22 6.87 -11.40
N ALA A 50 0.70 7.43 -12.21
CA ALA A 50 1.32 8.71 -11.88
C ALA A 50 0.26 9.81 -11.78
N GLY A 51 0.31 10.60 -10.71
CA GLY A 51 -0.66 11.67 -10.46
C GLY A 51 -1.97 11.22 -9.81
N PHE A 52 -2.15 9.93 -9.51
CA PHE A 52 -3.28 9.44 -8.73
C PHE A 52 -3.35 10.12 -7.35
N PRO A 53 -4.55 10.30 -6.76
CA PRO A 53 -4.69 10.76 -5.39
C PRO A 53 -3.81 9.97 -4.42
N ARG A 54 -3.20 10.65 -3.45
CA ARG A 54 -2.30 10.02 -2.47
C ARG A 54 -3.02 9.56 -1.20
N GLY A 55 -4.25 10.02 -0.99
CA GLY A 55 -5.11 9.59 0.10
C GLY A 55 -6.31 8.80 -0.39
N PRO A 56 -7.10 8.25 0.54
CA PRO A 56 -8.25 7.45 0.20
C PRO A 56 -9.24 8.22 -0.68
N VAL A 57 -9.78 7.56 -1.70
CA VAL A 57 -10.78 8.13 -2.61
C VAL A 57 -11.86 7.13 -2.95
N ARG A 58 -13.05 7.61 -3.31
CA ARG A 58 -14.12 6.77 -3.86
C ARG A 58 -13.97 6.71 -5.37
N LEU A 59 -13.57 5.56 -5.89
CA LEU A 59 -13.56 5.30 -7.32
C LEU A 59 -14.99 5.23 -7.83
N VAL A 60 -15.29 5.98 -8.88
CA VAL A 60 -16.53 5.87 -9.65
C VAL A 60 -16.16 5.21 -10.97
N LEU A 61 -16.64 3.99 -11.17
CA LEU A 61 -16.23 3.12 -12.26
C LEU A 61 -17.22 3.21 -13.44
N PRO A 62 -16.79 2.91 -14.68
CA PRO A 62 -17.62 3.04 -15.88
C PRO A 62 -18.98 2.33 -15.82
N GLY A 63 -19.05 1.15 -15.18
CA GLY A 63 -20.26 0.36 -14.97
C GLY A 63 -21.25 0.93 -13.95
N GLY A 64 -20.99 2.13 -13.40
CA GLY A 64 -21.85 2.77 -12.41
C GLY A 64 -21.67 2.25 -10.98
N VAL A 65 -20.72 1.34 -10.77
CA VAL A 65 -20.34 0.83 -9.44
C VAL A 65 -19.23 1.69 -8.82
N SER A 66 -19.04 1.55 -7.51
CA SER A 66 -18.01 2.31 -6.78
C SER A 66 -17.19 1.42 -5.85
N LEU A 67 -15.93 1.77 -5.68
CA LEU A 67 -14.99 1.07 -4.80
C LEU A 67 -14.13 2.09 -4.08
N VAL A 68 -13.86 1.92 -2.79
CA VAL A 68 -12.91 2.80 -2.09
C VAL A 68 -11.49 2.34 -2.37
N GLU A 69 -10.61 3.25 -2.77
CA GLU A 69 -9.19 2.95 -2.96
C GLU A 69 -8.36 3.56 -1.83
N PHE A 70 -7.51 2.74 -1.23
CA PHE A 70 -6.43 3.15 -0.33
C PHE A 70 -5.09 3.06 -1.07
N PRO A 71 -4.65 4.15 -1.70
CA PRO A 71 -3.43 4.13 -2.50
C PRO A 71 -2.19 3.82 -1.66
N LEU A 72 -1.18 3.25 -2.32
CA LEU A 72 0.12 3.05 -1.69
C LEU A 72 0.75 4.39 -1.27
N PRO A 73 1.48 4.39 -0.14
CA PRO A 73 1.98 5.62 0.47
C PRO A 73 3.05 6.29 -0.39
N THR A 74 2.85 7.58 -0.66
CA THR A 74 3.80 8.41 -1.38
C THR A 74 3.85 9.82 -0.81
N VAL A 75 5.03 10.44 -0.88
CA VAL A 75 5.22 11.86 -0.54
C VAL A 75 5.52 12.67 -1.79
N ARG A 76 5.02 13.90 -1.83
CA ARG A 76 5.35 14.86 -2.89
C ARG A 76 6.50 15.75 -2.42
N LEU A 77 7.53 15.84 -3.24
CA LEU A 77 8.69 16.72 -3.04
C LEU A 77 8.86 17.63 -4.26
N PRO A 78 9.62 18.74 -4.14
CA PRO A 78 10.09 19.47 -5.32
C PRO A 78 10.82 18.50 -6.26
N GLY A 79 10.33 18.37 -7.50
CA GLY A 79 10.91 17.47 -8.50
C GLY A 79 10.27 16.08 -8.61
N GLY A 80 9.29 15.71 -7.78
CA GLY A 80 8.54 14.48 -8.03
C GLY A 80 7.75 13.90 -6.85
N THR A 81 7.26 12.68 -7.07
CA THR A 81 6.58 11.87 -6.05
C THR A 81 7.48 10.69 -5.70
N LEU A 82 7.71 10.46 -4.41
CA LEU A 82 8.52 9.36 -3.92
C LEU A 82 7.68 8.36 -3.12
N PRO A 83 7.85 7.06 -3.37
CA PRO A 83 7.24 6.04 -2.53
C PRO A 83 7.91 5.93 -1.16
N VAL A 84 7.11 5.67 -0.14
CA VAL A 84 7.56 5.56 1.26
C VAL A 84 6.91 4.35 1.94
N ALA A 85 7.32 4.02 3.17
CA ALA A 85 6.56 3.22 4.15
C ALA A 85 6.08 1.78 3.79
N GLY A 86 6.40 1.24 2.61
CA GLY A 86 5.89 -0.06 2.16
C GLY A 86 6.92 -1.04 1.61
N GLY A 87 6.81 -2.32 1.96
CA GLY A 87 7.62 -3.44 1.46
C GLY A 87 9.12 -3.14 1.48
N GLY A 88 9.79 -3.30 0.34
CA GLY A 88 11.22 -3.04 0.23
C GLY A 88 11.66 -1.64 0.68
N TYR A 89 10.80 -0.61 0.63
CA TYR A 89 11.15 0.72 1.14
C TYR A 89 11.31 0.72 2.66
N LEU A 90 10.46 -0.02 3.38
CA LEU A 90 10.53 -0.17 4.83
C LEU A 90 11.81 -0.87 5.27
N ARG A 91 12.21 -1.93 4.55
CA ARG A 91 13.41 -2.71 4.85
C ARG A 91 14.71 -2.02 4.43
N LEU A 92 14.76 -1.44 3.24
CA LEU A 92 16.01 -0.97 2.63
C LEU A 92 16.45 0.40 3.16
N PHE A 93 15.52 1.27 3.52
CA PHE A 93 15.85 2.62 3.99
C PHE A 93 15.94 2.68 5.52
N PRO A 94 16.82 3.53 6.07
CA PRO A 94 16.82 3.81 7.50
C PRO A 94 15.44 4.29 7.99
N TYR A 95 15.04 3.89 9.21
CA TYR A 95 13.73 4.21 9.79
C TYR A 95 13.32 5.69 9.68
N ARG A 96 14.29 6.62 9.79
CA ARG A 96 14.05 8.06 9.64
C ARG A 96 13.32 8.45 8.35
N PHE A 97 13.53 7.72 7.26
CA PHE A 97 12.86 7.98 5.98
C PHE A 97 11.39 7.58 6.03
N THR A 98 11.10 6.37 6.54
CA THR A 98 9.73 5.91 6.78
C THR A 98 9.00 6.86 7.72
N ARG A 99 9.61 7.19 8.86
CA ARG A 99 9.05 8.12 9.85
C ARG A 99 8.74 9.48 9.25
N LEU A 100 9.69 10.09 8.53
CA LEU A 100 9.48 11.37 7.86
C LEU A 100 8.35 11.29 6.82
N GLY A 101 8.32 10.20 6.04
CA GLY A 101 7.29 9.96 5.04
C GLY A 101 5.89 9.90 5.64
N ILE A 102 5.72 9.10 6.70
CA ILE A 102 4.44 8.95 7.40
C ILE A 102 4.05 10.26 8.09
N HIS A 103 4.97 10.94 8.80
CA HIS A 103 4.69 12.25 9.39
C HIS A 103 4.23 13.26 8.35
N ARG A 104 4.88 13.29 7.18
CA ARG A 104 4.49 14.20 6.09
C ARG A 104 3.09 13.91 5.59
N MET A 105 2.76 12.64 5.32
CA MET A 105 1.40 12.26 4.91
C MET A 105 0.36 12.61 5.97
N ASN A 106 0.63 12.27 7.24
CA ASN A 106 -0.27 12.56 8.34
C ASN A 106 -0.48 14.08 8.54
N SER A 107 0.57 14.90 8.34
CA SER A 107 0.47 16.36 8.40
C SER A 107 -0.40 16.97 7.29
N GLU A 108 -0.61 16.22 6.21
CA GLU A 108 -1.51 16.56 5.11
C GLU A 108 -2.91 15.95 5.29
N GLY A 109 -3.19 15.32 6.44
CA GLY A 109 -4.45 14.63 6.72
C GLY A 109 -4.60 13.28 6.01
N ILE A 110 -3.52 12.73 5.46
CA ILE A 110 -3.55 11.49 4.66
C ILE A 110 -3.03 10.33 5.52
N PRO A 111 -3.83 9.26 5.75
CA PRO A 111 -3.33 8.06 6.42
C PRO A 111 -2.33 7.33 5.52
N ALA A 112 -1.19 6.92 6.07
CA ALA A 112 -0.19 6.14 5.35
C ALA A 112 -0.45 4.64 5.50
N VAL A 113 -0.56 3.93 4.38
CA VAL A 113 -0.65 2.46 4.38
C VAL A 113 0.74 1.85 4.57
N VAL A 114 0.93 1.07 5.62
CA VAL A 114 2.16 0.29 5.85
C VAL A 114 1.90 -1.16 5.46
N TYR A 115 2.84 -1.77 4.73
CA TYR A 115 2.73 -3.18 4.34
C TYR A 115 4.10 -3.85 4.31
N LEU A 116 4.12 -5.14 4.59
CA LEU A 116 5.29 -6.01 4.55
C LEU A 116 4.83 -7.44 4.27
N HIS A 117 5.76 -8.30 3.89
CA HIS A 117 5.56 -9.72 3.74
C HIS A 117 6.12 -10.45 4.97
N PRO A 118 5.52 -11.57 5.41
CA PRO A 118 6.01 -12.32 6.57
C PRO A 118 7.49 -12.70 6.48
N TRP A 119 7.98 -13.03 5.27
CA TRP A 119 9.40 -13.36 5.07
C TRP A 119 10.34 -12.17 5.35
N GLU A 120 9.86 -10.93 5.35
CA GLU A 120 10.68 -9.77 5.70
C GLU A 120 11.02 -9.74 7.20
N LEU A 121 10.28 -10.50 8.02
CA LEU A 121 10.50 -10.70 9.46
C LEU A 121 11.21 -12.02 9.79
N ASP A 122 11.56 -12.81 8.77
CA ASP A 122 12.26 -14.09 8.94
C ASP A 122 13.70 -13.97 8.42
N PRO A 123 14.68 -13.62 9.28
CA PRO A 123 16.08 -13.52 8.88
C PRO A 123 16.70 -14.87 8.49
N ASP A 124 16.08 -15.98 8.92
CA ASP A 124 16.56 -17.35 8.74
C ASP A 124 15.86 -18.07 7.58
N GLN A 125 15.03 -17.35 6.82
CA GLN A 125 14.33 -17.88 5.65
C GLN A 125 15.29 -18.57 4.65
N PRO A 126 14.80 -19.58 3.92
CA PRO A 126 15.60 -20.27 2.90
C PRO A 126 16.19 -19.31 1.86
N ARG A 127 17.44 -19.57 1.47
CA ARG A 127 18.09 -18.81 0.39
C ARG A 127 17.65 -19.34 -0.97
N LEU A 128 16.89 -18.53 -1.69
CA LEU A 128 16.47 -18.79 -3.06
C LEU A 128 17.68 -19.02 -4.00
N SER A 129 17.64 -20.11 -4.75
CA SER A 129 18.55 -20.41 -5.85
C SER A 129 18.12 -19.63 -7.11
N GLY A 130 19.09 -19.15 -7.90
CA GLY A 130 18.83 -18.34 -9.10
C GLY A 130 18.55 -16.84 -8.87
N GLY A 131 18.41 -16.08 -9.95
CA GLY A 131 18.20 -14.62 -9.94
C GLY A 131 19.48 -13.77 -9.96
N SER A 132 19.35 -12.50 -10.35
CA SER A 132 20.49 -11.57 -10.42
C SER A 132 21.01 -11.21 -9.04
N ARG A 133 22.30 -10.85 -8.96
CA ARG A 133 22.94 -10.38 -7.70
C ARG A 133 22.15 -9.24 -7.05
N LEU A 134 21.64 -8.31 -7.86
CA LEU A 134 20.81 -7.20 -7.38
C LEU A 134 19.50 -7.67 -6.75
N LYS A 135 18.78 -8.62 -7.37
CA LYS A 135 17.53 -9.15 -6.80
C LYS A 135 17.78 -9.84 -5.47
N LYS A 136 18.83 -10.65 -5.38
CA LYS A 136 19.22 -11.30 -4.11
C LYS A 136 19.58 -10.27 -3.04
N TRP A 137 20.38 -9.26 -3.39
CA TRP A 137 20.71 -8.19 -2.46
C TRP A 137 19.46 -7.46 -1.95
N MET A 138 18.57 -7.02 -2.86
CA MET A 138 17.31 -6.38 -2.50
C MET A 138 16.43 -7.26 -1.60
N HIS A 139 16.41 -8.57 -1.83
CA HIS A 139 15.63 -9.53 -1.04
C HIS A 139 16.18 -9.67 0.38
N TYR A 140 17.49 -9.86 0.56
CA TYR A 140 18.06 -10.20 1.88
C TYR A 140 18.65 -9.03 2.66
N GLN A 141 18.79 -7.85 2.07
CA GLN A 141 19.36 -6.69 2.75
C GLN A 141 18.49 -6.29 3.94
N ASN A 142 19.10 -6.12 5.12
CA ASN A 142 18.48 -5.61 6.36
C ASN A 142 17.33 -6.45 6.95
N LEU A 143 17.28 -7.76 6.71
CA LEU A 143 16.25 -8.63 7.32
C LEU A 143 16.28 -8.58 8.86
N LYS A 144 17.46 -8.70 9.47
CA LYS A 144 17.63 -8.67 10.94
C LYS A 144 17.12 -7.39 11.62
N GLY A 145 17.07 -6.28 10.89
CA GLY A 145 16.62 -4.99 11.42
C GLY A 145 15.15 -4.67 11.16
N THR A 146 14.45 -5.47 10.33
CA THR A 146 13.10 -5.13 9.88
C THR A 146 12.07 -5.25 11.01
N GLU A 147 12.22 -6.24 11.89
CA GLU A 147 11.34 -6.40 13.06
C GLU A 147 11.42 -5.21 14.01
N GLY A 148 12.62 -4.79 14.41
CA GLY A 148 12.78 -3.59 15.27
C GLY A 148 12.32 -2.28 14.61
N ILE A 149 12.37 -2.19 13.28
CA ILE A 149 11.75 -1.09 12.54
C ILE A 149 10.22 -1.12 12.68
N LEU A 150 9.60 -2.30 12.55
CA LEU A 150 8.16 -2.49 12.70
C LEU A 150 7.70 -2.17 14.13
N GLU A 151 8.37 -2.72 15.15
CA GLU A 151 8.07 -2.44 16.56
C GLU A 151 8.10 -0.94 16.86
N ARG A 152 9.14 -0.25 16.38
CA ARG A 152 9.27 1.19 16.56
C ARG A 152 8.16 1.96 15.86
N LEU A 153 7.78 1.55 14.65
CA LEU A 153 6.68 2.16 13.91
C LEU A 153 5.36 2.00 14.68
N LEU A 154 5.07 0.79 15.15
CA LEU A 154 3.85 0.48 15.90
C LEU A 154 3.78 1.20 17.25
N GLY A 155 4.93 1.48 17.88
CA GLY A 155 5.01 2.26 19.11
C GLY A 155 4.94 3.77 18.92
N GLU A 156 5.29 4.29 17.74
CA GLU A 156 5.32 5.74 17.45
C GLU A 156 4.02 6.24 16.79
N PHE A 157 3.34 5.39 16.02
CA PHE A 157 2.15 5.78 15.26
C PHE A 157 0.89 5.08 15.76
N ARG A 158 -0.23 5.79 15.71
CA ARG A 158 -1.54 5.16 15.88
C ARG A 158 -1.88 4.36 14.63
N CYS A 159 -1.88 3.03 14.78
CA CYS A 159 -2.17 2.11 13.69
C CYS A 159 -3.61 1.60 13.77
N TYR A 160 -4.17 1.30 12.61
CA TYR A 160 -5.48 0.71 12.42
C TYR A 160 -5.35 -0.44 11.41
N SER A 161 -6.24 -1.41 11.50
CA SER A 161 -6.52 -2.30 10.38
C SER A 161 -7.10 -1.50 9.20
N MET A 162 -6.99 -2.04 7.99
CA MET A 162 -7.57 -1.41 6.80
C MET A 162 -9.10 -1.27 6.92
N SER A 163 -9.78 -2.22 7.58
CA SER A 163 -11.22 -2.16 7.83
C SER A 163 -11.60 -1.03 8.78
N GLU A 164 -10.89 -0.84 9.89
CA GLU A 164 -11.13 0.28 10.81
C GLU A 164 -10.87 1.64 10.13
N ALA A 165 -9.81 1.71 9.31
CA ALA A 165 -9.52 2.89 8.52
C ALA A 165 -10.65 3.19 7.52
N TYR A 166 -11.15 2.17 6.81
CA TYR A 166 -12.31 2.28 5.92
C TYR A 166 -13.55 2.82 6.64
N ASP A 167 -13.91 2.25 7.79
CA ASP A 167 -15.08 2.69 8.55
C ASP A 167 -14.98 4.16 8.98
N THR A 168 -13.76 4.64 9.24
CA THR A 168 -13.50 6.03 9.63
C THR A 168 -13.65 7.01 8.46
N VAL A 169 -13.25 6.63 7.25
CA VAL A 169 -13.16 7.57 6.11
C VAL A 169 -14.31 7.48 5.11
N LYS A 170 -15.03 6.35 5.03
CA LYS A 170 -15.97 6.02 3.93
C LYS A 170 -17.05 7.07 3.67
N GLY A 171 -17.46 7.85 4.68
CA GLY A 171 -18.50 8.87 4.57
C GLY A 171 -18.06 10.21 3.98
N GLY A 172 -16.75 10.50 3.91
CA GLY A 172 -16.22 11.82 3.54
C GLY A 172 -15.24 11.82 2.36
N LEU A 173 -15.20 10.74 1.58
CA LEU A 173 -14.24 10.61 0.47
C LEU A 173 -14.66 11.42 -0.74
N SER A 174 -13.68 12.11 -1.35
CA SER A 174 -13.86 12.69 -2.68
C SER A 174 -14.02 11.58 -3.73
N GLU A 175 -14.82 11.84 -4.75
CA GLU A 175 -14.95 10.97 -5.92
C GLU A 175 -13.76 11.11 -6.86
N TYR A 176 -13.34 9.98 -7.44
CA TYR A 176 -12.38 9.90 -8.52
C TYR A 176 -12.98 9.04 -9.65
N ARG A 177 -13.30 9.67 -10.79
CA ARG A 177 -13.89 8.99 -11.94
C ARG A 177 -12.77 8.37 -12.79
N ILE A 178 -12.86 7.07 -13.06
CA ILE A 178 -11.97 6.32 -13.95
C ILE A 178 -12.59 6.23 -15.33
#